data_AF-A0A6G7CGS8-F1
#
_entry.id   AF-A0A6G7CGS8-F1
#
_cell.length_a   1.000
_cell.length_b   1.000
_cell.length_c   1.000
_cell.angle_alpha   90.00
_cell.angle_beta   90.00
_cell.angle_gamma   90.00
#
_symmetry.space_group_name_H-M   'P 1'
#
loop_
_entity.id
_entity.type
_entity.pdbx_description
1 polymer ?
#
loop_
_entity_poly.entity_id
_entity_poly.type
_entity_poly.pdbx_seq_one_letter_code
_entity_poly.pdbx_strand_id
1 'polypeptide(L)'
;MFKLNKILSLSLASIALLLTGCGSDDESGNASIDDNNSNGNSTSLVAYSSQLSASSEVASCARILIPKESATTTRALRMLEEQGLLQLEDNGGELSVQNITSNPYYLDILIYEPTQIATVISDTNVAIFVVDPTVISSTIPANKLFVEVEEDA
;
A
#
# COMPACT_ATOMS: atom_id res chain seq x y z
N MET A 1 12.39 14.51 -42.03
CA MET A 1 13.29 15.42 -41.30
C MET A 1 13.65 14.73 -39.99
N PHE A 2 14.82 14.09 -39.94
CA PHE A 2 15.28 13.25 -38.81
C PHE A 2 16.39 14.01 -38.05
N LYS A 3 16.26 14.14 -36.72
CA LYS A 3 17.30 14.51 -35.73
C LYS A 3 16.69 14.22 -34.33
N LEU A 4 17.08 13.17 -33.60
CA LEU A 4 18.31 12.84 -32.82
C LEU A 4 18.21 13.16 -31.32
N ASN A 5 18.41 12.09 -30.53
CA ASN A 5 19.09 11.99 -29.23
C ASN A 5 18.46 12.53 -27.93
N LYS A 6 18.14 11.58 -27.03
CA LYS A 6 18.62 11.66 -25.63
C LYS A 6 18.96 10.26 -25.11
N ILE A 7 20.01 10.24 -24.31
CA ILE A 7 20.99 9.17 -24.14
C ILE A 7 20.67 8.47 -22.82
N LEU A 8 20.61 7.15 -22.85
CA LEU A 8 20.46 6.28 -21.69
C LEU A 8 21.73 6.37 -20.84
N SER A 9 21.67 7.05 -19.69
CA SER A 9 22.78 7.10 -18.73
C SER A 9 22.68 5.93 -17.76
N LEU A 10 23.29 4.80 -18.13
CA LEU A 10 23.62 3.73 -17.20
C LEU A 10 24.94 4.11 -16.52
N SER A 11 24.90 4.50 -15.24
CA SER A 11 26.12 4.64 -14.44
C SER A 11 26.37 3.33 -13.70
N LEU A 12 27.30 2.53 -14.23
CA LEU A 12 28.00 1.51 -13.46
C LEU A 12 29.15 2.19 -12.73
N ALA A 13 29.16 2.14 -11.41
CA ALA A 13 30.35 2.41 -10.61
C ALA A 13 30.51 1.30 -9.58
N SER A 14 31.35 0.33 -9.90
CA SER A 14 31.89 -0.64 -8.97
C SER A 14 32.93 0.05 -8.07
N ILE A 15 32.88 -0.17 -6.75
CA ILE A 15 34.08 -0.15 -5.88
C ILE A 15 33.89 -1.22 -4.81
N ALA A 16 34.82 -2.17 -4.80
CA ALA A 16 35.05 -3.11 -3.71
C ALA A 16 36.40 -2.75 -3.06
N LEU A 17 36.45 -2.67 -1.72
CA LEU A 17 37.64 -2.77 -0.83
C LEU A 17 37.20 -2.28 0.57
N LEU A 18 37.57 -2.81 1.74
CA LEU A 18 38.23 -4.03 2.25
C LEU A 18 38.16 -3.92 3.80
N LEU A 19 38.23 -5.08 4.49
CA LEU A 19 38.87 -5.34 5.79
C LEU A 19 38.28 -4.81 7.13
N THR A 20 37.91 -5.81 7.94
CA THR A 20 38.24 -6.04 9.37
C THR A 20 37.89 -4.97 10.42
N GLY A 21 36.98 -5.36 11.31
CA GLY A 21 36.92 -4.87 12.68
C GLY A 21 36.29 -5.94 13.58
N CYS A 22 37.13 -6.77 14.21
CA CYS A 22 36.74 -7.58 15.37
C CYS A 22 36.87 -6.66 16.60
N GLY A 23 35.76 -6.42 17.29
CA GLY A 23 35.72 -5.67 18.54
C GLY A 23 34.64 -6.25 19.43
N SER A 24 35.05 -7.02 20.43
CA SER A 24 34.25 -7.40 21.59
C SER A 24 34.44 -6.31 22.63
N ASP A 25 33.35 -5.71 23.10
CA ASP A 25 33.26 -5.13 24.43
C ASP A 25 31.84 -5.39 24.94
N ASP A 26 31.76 -6.16 26.03
CA ASP A 26 30.56 -6.48 26.79
C ASP A 26 29.96 -5.22 27.41
N GLU A 27 28.70 -4.89 27.08
CA GLU A 27 27.89 -3.99 27.91
C GLU A 27 26.72 -4.78 28.49
N SER A 28 26.80 -5.01 29.80
CA SER A 28 25.77 -5.55 30.66
C SER A 28 24.52 -4.66 30.61
N GLY A 29 23.47 -5.14 29.94
CA GLY A 29 22.12 -4.60 30.02
C GLY A 29 21.11 -5.72 30.21
N ASN A 30 20.72 -5.96 31.46
CA ASN A 30 19.57 -6.79 31.81
C ASN A 30 18.30 -6.23 31.17
N ALA A 31 17.77 -6.90 30.15
CA ALA A 31 16.39 -6.73 29.69
C ALA A 31 15.86 -8.10 29.27
N SER A 32 14.68 -8.39 29.78
CA SER A 32 14.02 -9.68 29.87
C SER A 32 13.93 -10.46 28.55
N ILE A 33 13.92 -11.78 28.71
CA ILE A 33 13.27 -12.71 27.80
C ILE A 33 11.79 -12.32 27.72
N ASP A 34 11.39 -11.63 26.65
CA ASP A 34 9.99 -11.50 26.25
C ASP A 34 9.70 -12.54 25.16
N ASP A 35 9.62 -13.80 25.57
CA ASP A 35 8.93 -14.83 24.80
C ASP A 35 7.41 -14.64 24.98
N ASN A 36 6.68 -14.67 23.86
CA ASN A 36 5.22 -14.82 23.74
C ASN A 36 4.32 -13.62 24.10
N ASN A 37 4.10 -12.75 23.12
CA ASN A 37 2.85 -12.73 22.35
C ASN A 37 2.86 -11.48 21.46
N SER A 38 3.69 -11.51 20.41
CA SER A 38 3.32 -10.77 19.21
C SER A 38 2.04 -11.42 18.71
N ASN A 39 0.91 -10.89 19.15
CA ASN A 39 -0.22 -10.66 18.27
C ASN A 39 0.35 -9.91 17.06
N GLY A 40 0.95 -10.67 16.14
CA GLY A 40 1.33 -10.23 14.83
C GLY A 40 0.03 -10.04 14.06
N ASN A 41 -0.69 -8.98 14.37
CA ASN A 41 -1.60 -8.39 13.42
C ASN A 41 -0.72 -7.73 12.34
N SER A 42 -0.13 -8.56 11.48
CA SER A 42 0.50 -8.12 10.24
C SER A 42 -0.61 -7.57 9.35
N THR A 43 -0.99 -6.32 9.61
CA THR A 43 -2.10 -5.60 8.94
C THR A 43 -1.69 -5.09 7.57
N SER A 44 -1.00 -5.90 6.75
CA SER A 44 -0.62 -5.46 5.41
C SER A 44 -1.87 -5.35 4.56
N LEU A 45 -2.12 -4.19 3.95
CA LEU A 45 -3.27 -3.99 3.07
C LEU A 45 -2.99 -4.53 1.67
N VAL A 46 -4.05 -5.05 1.05
CA VAL A 46 -4.00 -5.54 -0.33
C VAL A 46 -5.18 -4.97 -1.10
N ALA A 47 -4.91 -4.48 -2.30
CA ALA A 47 -5.92 -4.08 -3.27
C ALA A 47 -6.31 -5.27 -4.16
N TYR A 48 -7.60 -5.62 -4.16
CA TYR A 48 -8.18 -6.67 -4.98
C TYR A 48 -9.18 -6.12 -6.00
N SER A 49 -9.35 -6.82 -7.13
CA SER A 49 -10.39 -6.51 -8.11
C SER A 49 -10.92 -7.76 -8.81
N SER A 50 -12.24 -7.87 -8.92
CA SER A 50 -12.91 -8.90 -9.71
C SER A 50 -13.03 -8.54 -11.20
N GLN A 51 -12.71 -7.29 -11.56
CA GLN A 51 -12.92 -6.73 -12.89
C GLN A 51 -11.60 -6.40 -13.60
N LEU A 52 -10.58 -6.03 -12.83
CA LEU A 52 -9.28 -5.56 -13.33
C LEU A 52 -8.23 -6.64 -13.12
N SER A 53 -7.29 -6.73 -14.06
CA SER A 53 -6.09 -7.57 -13.93
C SER A 53 -4.86 -6.77 -13.50
N ALA A 54 -4.88 -5.45 -13.72
CA ALA A 54 -3.80 -4.54 -13.34
C ALA A 54 -4.33 -3.15 -12.93
N SER A 55 -3.57 -2.41 -12.11
CA SER A 55 -3.93 -1.05 -11.68
C SER A 55 -3.98 -0.04 -12.83
N SER A 56 -3.25 -0.27 -13.92
CA SER A 56 -3.30 0.56 -15.13
C SER A 56 -4.64 0.50 -15.87
N GLU A 57 -5.50 -0.47 -15.55
CA GLU A 57 -6.81 -0.66 -16.17
C GLU A 57 -7.92 0.11 -15.44
N VAL A 58 -7.59 0.83 -14.36
CA VAL A 58 -8.58 1.60 -13.59
C VAL A 58 -9.26 2.62 -14.49
N ALA A 59 -10.56 2.42 -14.67
CA ALA A 59 -11.40 3.30 -15.46
C ALA A 59 -11.75 4.59 -14.70
N SER A 60 -12.12 5.63 -15.45
CA SER A 60 -12.72 6.83 -14.86
C SER A 60 -14.01 6.49 -14.12
N CYS A 61 -14.29 7.20 -13.03
CA CYS A 61 -15.44 7.00 -12.15
C CYS A 61 -15.48 5.63 -11.45
N ALA A 62 -14.34 4.91 -11.40
CA ALA A 62 -14.25 3.65 -10.69
C ALA A 62 -14.52 3.84 -9.18
N ARG A 63 -15.29 2.91 -8.63
CA ARG A 63 -15.54 2.83 -7.18
C ARG A 63 -14.42 2.08 -6.49
N ILE A 64 -13.81 2.70 -5.49
CA ILE A 64 -12.77 2.10 -4.66
C ILE A 64 -13.26 2.06 -3.23
N LEU A 65 -13.33 0.87 -2.65
CA LEU A 65 -13.70 0.69 -1.26
C LEU A 65 -12.47 0.64 -0.37
N ILE A 66 -12.50 1.40 0.72
CA ILE A 66 -11.48 1.42 1.78
C ILE A 66 -12.13 1.29 3.17
N PRO A 67 -11.43 0.72 4.17
CA PRO A 67 -11.94 0.55 5.52
C PRO A 67 -12.01 1.86 6.30
N LYS A 68 -13.03 2.01 7.15
CA LYS A 68 -13.31 3.17 8.02
C LYS A 68 -12.55 3.12 9.35
N GLU A 69 -11.32 2.64 9.33
CA GLU A 69 -10.42 2.68 10.48
C GLU A 69 -9.35 3.73 10.21
N SER A 70 -9.11 4.66 11.13
CA SER A 70 -8.33 5.88 10.86
C SER A 70 -6.91 5.60 10.30
N ALA A 71 -6.15 4.72 10.97
CA ALA A 71 -4.83 4.31 10.52
C ALA A 71 -4.87 3.58 9.17
N THR A 72 -5.87 2.71 8.98
CA THR A 72 -6.04 1.91 7.77
C THR A 72 -6.53 2.75 6.59
N THR A 73 -7.34 3.76 6.83
CA THR A 73 -7.80 4.76 5.84
C THR A 73 -6.60 5.53 5.32
N THR A 74 -5.77 6.02 6.24
CA THR A 74 -4.56 6.77 5.89
C THR A 74 -3.64 5.94 4.98
N ARG A 75 -3.37 4.70 5.39
CA ARG A 75 -2.54 3.76 4.63
C ARG A 75 -3.14 3.39 3.27
N ALA A 76 -4.45 3.15 3.23
CA ALA A 76 -5.17 2.88 1.98
C ALA A 76 -5.06 4.06 1.00
N LEU A 77 -5.25 5.29 1.47
CA LEU A 77 -5.16 6.50 0.63
C LEU A 77 -3.73 6.69 0.10
N ARG A 78 -2.70 6.54 0.94
CA ARG A 78 -1.30 6.58 0.51
C ARG A 78 -0.99 5.54 -0.55
N MET A 79 -1.48 4.32 -0.36
CA MET A 79 -1.31 3.27 -1.35
C MET A 79 -1.94 3.64 -2.70
N LEU A 80 -3.09 4.33 -2.73
CA LEU A 80 -3.69 4.83 -3.97
C LEU A 80 -2.87 5.95 -4.62
N GLU A 81 -2.26 6.82 -3.82
CA GLU A 81 -1.34 7.86 -4.30
C GLU A 81 -0.08 7.27 -4.92
N GLU A 82 0.53 6.27 -4.28
CA GLU A 82 1.71 5.56 -4.78
C GLU A 82 1.45 4.88 -6.14
N GLN A 83 0.22 4.39 -6.36
CA GLN A 83 -0.20 3.85 -7.65
C GLN A 83 -0.53 4.94 -8.69
N GLY A 84 -0.41 6.22 -8.34
CA GLY A 84 -0.69 7.36 -9.22
C GLY A 84 -2.18 7.56 -9.53
N LEU A 85 -3.07 6.99 -8.71
CA LEU A 85 -4.52 7.04 -8.93
C LEU A 85 -5.14 8.36 -8.42
N LEU A 86 -4.53 8.96 -7.41
CA LEU A 86 -4.91 10.25 -6.82
C LEU A 86 -3.67 10.95 -6.26
N GLN A 87 -3.82 12.19 -5.80
CA GLN A 87 -2.78 12.92 -5.04
C GLN A 87 -3.37 13.42 -3.75
N LEU A 88 -2.55 13.43 -2.69
CA LEU A 88 -2.92 13.82 -1.34
C LEU A 88 -2.10 15.06 -0.92
N GLU A 89 -2.70 15.86 -0.05
CA GLU A 89 -1.96 16.81 0.78
C GLU A 89 -1.66 16.15 2.12
N ASP A 90 -0.39 15.79 2.33
CA ASP A 90 0.10 15.25 3.60
C ASP A 90 0.54 16.40 4.53
N ASN A 91 -0.15 16.51 5.66
CA ASN A 91 0.13 17.48 6.72
C ASN A 91 0.86 16.85 7.92
N GLY A 92 1.39 15.63 7.77
CA GLY A 92 2.04 14.87 8.84
C GLY A 92 1.06 14.22 9.83
N GLY A 93 -0.22 14.10 9.45
CA GLY A 93 -1.29 13.58 10.30
C GLY A 93 -2.10 12.47 9.63
N GLU A 94 -3.26 12.17 10.22
CA GLU A 94 -4.24 11.24 9.65
C GLU A 94 -4.81 11.79 8.34
N LEU A 95 -4.86 10.94 7.32
CA LEU A 95 -5.42 11.27 6.01
C LEU A 95 -6.85 10.78 5.89
N SER A 96 -7.66 11.58 5.20
CA SER A 96 -9.04 11.30 4.85
C SER A 96 -9.29 11.69 3.39
N VAL A 97 -10.49 11.42 2.87
CA VAL A 97 -10.89 11.86 1.52
C VAL A 97 -10.81 13.39 1.35
N GLN A 98 -10.84 14.17 2.43
CA GLN A 98 -10.68 15.62 2.37
C GLN A 98 -9.26 16.06 2.02
N ASN A 99 -8.28 15.17 2.19
CA ASN A 99 -6.88 15.43 1.85
C ASN A 99 -6.61 15.23 0.35
N ILE A 100 -7.57 14.76 -0.45
CA ILE A 100 -7.39 14.53 -1.88
C ILE A 100 -7.32 15.87 -2.63
N THR A 101 -6.16 16.19 -3.20
CA THR A 101 -5.92 17.42 -3.96
C THR A 101 -6.07 17.22 -5.47
N SER A 102 -5.90 15.99 -5.96
CA SER A 102 -6.09 15.63 -7.37
C SER A 102 -6.74 14.24 -7.48
N ASN A 103 -7.78 14.15 -8.31
CA ASN A 103 -8.48 12.91 -8.62
C ASN A 103 -8.71 12.82 -10.14
N PRO A 104 -7.67 12.56 -10.94
CA PRO A 104 -7.73 12.62 -12.41
C PRO A 104 -8.66 11.56 -13.01
N TYR A 105 -8.92 10.47 -12.28
CA TYR A 105 -9.82 9.41 -12.69
C TYR A 105 -11.24 9.58 -12.13
N TYR A 106 -11.56 10.66 -11.42
CA TYR A 106 -12.88 10.88 -10.80
C TYR A 106 -13.34 9.70 -9.93
N LEU A 107 -12.41 9.06 -9.24
CA LEU A 107 -12.65 7.90 -8.39
C LEU A 107 -13.66 8.23 -7.29
N ASP A 108 -14.57 7.30 -7.05
CA ASP A 108 -15.53 7.38 -5.95
C ASP A 108 -15.00 6.52 -4.79
N ILE A 109 -14.53 7.19 -3.73
CA ILE A 109 -13.91 6.55 -2.58
C ILE A 109 -14.99 6.23 -1.54
N LEU A 110 -15.29 4.94 -1.42
CA LEU A 110 -16.28 4.40 -0.53
C LEU A 110 -15.65 3.99 0.80
N ILE A 111 -16.03 4.65 1.89
CA ILE A 111 -15.50 4.37 3.24
C ILE A 111 -16.49 3.48 4.01
N TYR A 112 -16.07 2.28 4.37
CA TYR A 112 -16.93 1.29 5.05
C TYR A 112 -16.29 0.69 6.29
N GLU A 113 -17.09 0.41 7.32
CA GLU A 113 -16.62 -0.32 8.51
C GLU A 113 -16.13 -1.73 8.10
N PRO A 114 -15.02 -2.24 8.66
CA PRO A 114 -14.47 -3.55 8.29
C PRO A 114 -15.49 -4.71 8.34
N THR A 115 -16.43 -4.65 9.29
CA THR A 115 -17.51 -5.64 9.44
C THR A 115 -18.52 -5.62 8.29
N GLN A 116 -18.67 -4.49 7.59
CA GLN A 116 -19.57 -4.35 6.45
C GLN A 116 -18.89 -4.75 5.14
N ILE A 117 -17.56 -4.64 5.05
CA ILE A 117 -16.77 -4.96 3.87
C ILE A 117 -17.04 -6.38 3.38
N ALA A 118 -17.06 -7.35 4.29
CA ALA A 118 -17.33 -8.75 3.96
C ALA A 118 -18.69 -8.96 3.26
N THR A 119 -19.67 -8.08 3.50
CA THR A 119 -21.00 -8.15 2.87
C THR A 119 -20.98 -7.54 1.47
N VAL A 120 -20.20 -6.46 1.26
CA VAL A 120 -20.17 -5.72 -0.01
C VAL A 120 -19.06 -6.19 -0.97
N ILE A 121 -18.24 -7.15 -0.55
CA ILE A 121 -17.12 -7.68 -1.33
C ILE A 121 -17.51 -8.39 -2.64
N SER A 122 -18.80 -8.74 -2.76
CA SER A 122 -19.39 -9.32 -3.97
C SER A 122 -20.09 -8.28 -4.86
N ASP A 123 -20.09 -6.99 -4.50
CA ASP A 123 -20.64 -5.93 -5.34
C ASP A 123 -19.77 -5.76 -6.59
N THR A 124 -20.29 -6.21 -7.74
CA THR A 124 -19.63 -6.11 -9.05
C THR A 124 -19.45 -4.68 -9.52
N ASN A 125 -20.06 -3.71 -8.86
CA ASN A 125 -19.90 -2.31 -9.23
C ASN A 125 -18.74 -1.62 -8.49
N VAL A 126 -18.10 -2.30 -7.54
CA VAL A 126 -16.84 -1.85 -6.93
C VAL A 126 -15.69 -2.38 -7.75
N ALA A 127 -14.82 -1.49 -8.21
CA ALA A 127 -13.69 -1.84 -9.05
C ALA A 127 -12.51 -2.35 -8.21
N ILE A 128 -12.25 -1.73 -7.06
CA ILE A 128 -11.12 -2.09 -6.19
C ILE A 128 -11.57 -2.16 -4.74
N PHE A 129 -11.13 -3.20 -4.03
CA PHE A 129 -11.27 -3.36 -2.58
C PHE A 129 -9.90 -3.31 -1.93
N VAL A 130 -9.63 -2.30 -1.11
CA VAL A 130 -8.41 -2.21 -0.30
C VAL A 130 -8.72 -2.73 1.09
N VAL A 131 -8.17 -3.88 1.47
CA VAL A 131 -8.55 -4.58 2.71
C VAL A 131 -7.39 -5.37 3.29
N ASP A 132 -7.49 -5.70 4.57
CA ASP A 132 -6.61 -6.70 5.21
C ASP A 132 -6.96 -8.10 4.66
N PRO A 133 -6.00 -8.86 4.12
CA PRO A 133 -6.23 -10.17 3.52
C PRO A 133 -6.79 -11.21 4.51
N THR A 134 -6.56 -11.04 5.82
CA THR A 134 -7.08 -11.95 6.85
C THR A 134 -8.59 -11.83 7.03
N VAL A 135 -9.16 -10.65 6.76
CA VAL A 135 -10.59 -10.35 6.90
C VAL A 135 -11.44 -11.10 5.87
N ILE A 136 -10.83 -11.59 4.79
CA ILE A 136 -11.55 -11.97 3.56
C ILE A 136 -11.12 -13.33 2.98
N SER A 137 -10.39 -14.13 3.75
CA SER A 137 -9.60 -15.30 3.29
C SER A 137 -10.38 -16.42 2.56
N SER A 138 -11.71 -16.43 2.55
CA SER A 138 -12.53 -17.45 1.87
C SER A 138 -13.44 -16.94 0.75
N THR A 139 -13.55 -15.62 0.53
CA THR A 139 -14.69 -15.05 -0.24
C THR A 139 -14.26 -14.19 -1.43
N ILE A 140 -12.96 -14.10 -1.73
CA ILE A 140 -12.49 -13.30 -2.86
C ILE A 140 -12.13 -14.20 -4.06
N PRO A 141 -12.92 -14.19 -5.15
CA PRO A 141 -12.53 -14.73 -6.46
C PRO A 141 -11.70 -13.73 -7.30
N ALA A 142 -10.98 -12.81 -6.67
CA ALA A 142 -10.47 -11.59 -7.31
C ALA A 142 -8.95 -11.58 -7.54
N ASN A 143 -8.54 -10.82 -8.55
CA ASN A 143 -7.15 -10.54 -8.86
C ASN A 143 -6.56 -9.61 -7.81
N LYS A 144 -5.35 -9.94 -7.36
CA LYS A 144 -4.52 -9.06 -6.52
C LYS A 144 -3.86 -8.01 -7.42
N LEU A 145 -4.17 -6.73 -7.20
CA LEU A 145 -3.64 -5.64 -8.03
C LEU A 145 -2.32 -5.09 -7.47
N PHE A 146 -2.29 -4.74 -6.19
CA PHE A 146 -1.12 -4.20 -5.51
C PHE A 146 -1.19 -4.47 -4.01
N VAL A 147 -0.02 -4.47 -3.37
CA VAL A 147 0.18 -4.70 -1.93
C VAL A 147 0.73 -3.43 -1.37
N GLU A 148 0.30 -3.11 -0.15
CA GLU A 148 0.99 -2.14 0.65
C GLU A 148 2.47 -2.52 0.81
N VAL A 149 3.34 -1.59 0.46
CA VAL A 149 4.76 -1.73 0.71
C VAL A 149 4.97 -1.42 2.19
N GLU A 150 5.35 -2.42 2.98
CA GLU A 150 5.83 -2.13 4.34
C GLU A 150 7.20 -1.46 4.17
N GLU A 151 7.29 -0.20 4.58
CA GLU A 151 8.54 0.53 4.58
C GLU A 151 9.43 -0.10 5.65
N ASP A 152 10.36 -0.96 5.22
CA ASP A 152 11.46 -1.44 6.06
C ASP A 152 12.30 -0.20 6.44
N ALA A 153 12.04 0.33 7.64
CA ALA A 153 12.73 1.49 8.22
C ALA A 153 14.22 1.23 8.50
#